data_AF-A0A7R9WF16-F1
#
_entry.id   AF-A0A7R9WF16-F1
#
_cell.length_a   1.000
_cell.length_b   1.000
_cell.length_c   1.000
_cell.angle_alpha   90.00
_cell.angle_beta   90.00
_cell.angle_gamma   90.00
#
_symmetry.space_group_name_H-M   'P 1'
#
loop_
_entity.id
_entity.type
_entity.pdbx_description
1 polymer ?
#
loop_
_entity_poly.entity_id
_entity_poly.type
_entity_poly.pdbx_seq_one_letter_code
_entity_poly.pdbx_strand_id
1 'polypeptide(L)'
;KGYTYISFAINVSQMWALYCLIMLYHASSEELRHPRNWHPLGKFLCVKGVVFFTWWQSVGIFSLRSHGIIGDLGPNWAADDVANALQDYLVCVEMFFFAIAHSFTFTH
;
A
#
# COMPACT_ATOMS: atom_id res chain seq x y z
N LYS A 1 6.20 23.21 9.04
CA LYS A 1 7.04 22.39 9.94
C LYS A 1 6.26 21.28 10.67
N GLY A 2 4.96 21.46 11.00
CA GLY A 2 4.15 20.40 11.60
C GLY A 2 3.79 19.24 10.65
N TYR A 3 3.63 19.51 9.35
CA TYR A 3 3.21 18.52 8.36
C TYR A 3 4.15 17.30 8.26
N THR A 4 5.46 17.52 8.33
CA THR A 4 6.47 16.45 8.27
C THR A 4 6.51 15.61 9.54
N TYR A 5 6.39 16.24 10.71
CA TYR A 5 6.36 15.52 11.99
C TYR A 5 5.12 14.62 12.09
N ILE A 6 3.96 15.15 11.71
CA ILE A 6 2.71 14.38 11.66
C ILE A 6 2.88 13.22 10.67
N SER A 7 3.34 13.49 9.44
CA SER A 7 3.58 12.46 8.41
C SER A 7 4.50 11.33 8.88
N PHE A 8 5.55 11.66 9.64
CA PHE A 8 6.45 10.67 10.20
C PHE A 8 5.78 9.82 11.31
N ALA A 9 5.01 10.46 12.20
CA ALA A 9 4.30 9.76 13.26
C ALA A 9 3.23 8.79 12.70
N ILE A 10 2.50 9.17 11.65
CA ILE A 10 1.55 8.26 10.98
C ILE A 10 2.26 7.11 10.25
N ASN A 11 3.42 7.37 9.62
CA ASN A 11 4.26 6.30 9.03
C ASN A 11 4.63 5.23 10.07
N VAL A 12 5.18 5.67 11.20
CA VAL A 12 5.62 4.76 12.27
C VAL A 12 4.45 3.99 12.88
N SER A 13 3.31 4.66 13.11
CA SER A 13 2.09 4.02 13.61
C SER A 13 1.54 2.97 12.64
N GLN A 14 1.57 3.25 11.33
CA GLN A 14 1.15 2.30 10.31
C GLN A 14 2.09 1.10 10.21
N MET A 15 3.40 1.32 10.26
CA MET A 15 4.40 0.25 10.30
C MET A 15 4.22 -0.66 11.52
N TRP A 16 3.97 -0.06 12.69
CA TRP A 16 3.69 -0.81 13.93
C TRP A 16 2.41 -1.63 13.82
N ALA A 17 1.34 -1.04 13.29
CA ALA A 17 0.08 -1.74 13.08
C ALA A 17 0.20 -2.92 12.10
N LEU A 18 1.01 -2.78 11.05
CA LEU A 18 1.31 -3.87 10.11
C LEU A 18 2.17 -4.96 10.76
N TYR A 19 3.17 -4.58 11.56
CA TYR A 19 4.01 -5.53 12.30
C TYR A 19 3.18 -6.39 13.26
N CYS A 20 2.30 -5.77 14.05
CA CYS A 20 1.37 -6.51 14.92
C CYS A 20 0.43 -7.42 14.12
N LEU A 21 -0.02 -7.00 12.94
CA LEU A 21 -0.87 -7.80 12.05
C LEU A 21 -0.16 -9.02 11.48
N ILE A 22 1.12 -8.88 11.09
CA ILE A 22 1.95 -10.00 10.60
C ILE A 22 2.20 -11.00 11.72
N MET A 23 2.51 -10.51 12.93
CA MET A 23 2.72 -11.36 14.10
C MET A 23 1.43 -12.11 14.48
N LEU A 24 0.27 -11.45 14.40
CA LEU A 24 -1.04 -12.07 14.59
C LEU A 24 -1.35 -13.08 13.48
N TYR A 25 -1.02 -12.78 12.22
CA TYR A 25 -1.18 -13.74 11.11
C TYR A 25 -0.35 -15.01 11.37
N HIS A 26 0.91 -14.87 11.77
CA HIS A 26 1.76 -16.02 12.06
C HIS A 26 1.18 -16.87 13.21
N ALA A 27 0.78 -16.22 14.31
CA ALA A 27 0.17 -16.90 15.46
C ALA A 27 -1.19 -17.55 15.14
N SER A 28 -2.06 -16.88 14.37
CA SER A 28 -3.38 -17.39 14.02
C SER A 28 -3.38 -18.37 12.84
N SER A 29 -2.38 -18.32 11.95
CA SER A 29 -2.29 -19.22 10.78
C SER A 29 -2.08 -20.68 11.18
N GLU A 30 -1.40 -20.92 12.30
CA GLU A 30 -1.17 -22.27 12.82
C GLU A 30 -2.43 -22.83 13.52
N GLU A 31 -3.21 -21.98 14.19
CA GLU A 31 -4.43 -22.37 14.91
C GLU A 31 -5.69 -22.46 14.03
N LEU A 32 -5.75 -21.73 12.90
CA LEU A 32 -6.89 -21.72 11.99
C LEU A 32 -6.94 -22.92 11.02
N ARG A 33 -5.92 -23.80 11.04
CA ARG A 33 -5.81 -24.97 10.15
C ARG A 33 -6.76 -26.12 10.52
N HIS A 34 -7.51 -25.99 11.62
CA HIS A 34 -8.50 -26.98 12.06
C HIS A 34 -9.68 -26.24 12.74
N PRO A 35 -10.97 -26.45 12.41
CA PRO A 35 -11.64 -27.20 11.35
C PRO A 35 -12.46 -26.31 10.37
N ARG A 36 -12.30 -24.98 10.40
CA ARG A 36 -13.12 -24.04 9.60
C ARG A 36 -12.26 -22.88 9.09
N ASN A 37 -12.03 -22.89 7.78
CA ASN A 37 -11.16 -22.04 6.97
C ASN A 37 -11.58 -20.55 6.92
N TRP A 38 -11.95 -19.94 8.05
CA TRP A 38 -12.28 -18.52 8.10
C TRP A 38 -11.00 -17.72 8.38
N HIS A 39 -10.43 -17.12 7.33
CA HIS A 39 -9.35 -16.12 7.42
C HIS A 39 -9.91 -14.68 7.29
N PRO A 40 -10.73 -14.17 8.25
CA PRO A 40 -11.22 -12.79 8.21
C PRO A 40 -10.08 -11.77 8.31
N LEU A 41 -8.99 -12.15 9.01
CA LEU A 41 -7.78 -11.33 9.15
C LEU A 41 -6.97 -11.25 7.85
N GLY A 42 -6.94 -12.32 7.04
CA GLY A 42 -6.27 -12.31 5.73
C GLY A 42 -6.98 -11.37 4.74
N LYS A 43 -8.31 -11.37 4.75
CA LYS A 43 -9.14 -10.46 3.94
C LYS A 43 -8.93 -9.00 4.33
N PHE A 44 -8.86 -8.72 5.63
CA PHE A 44 -8.58 -7.37 6.14
C PHE A 44 -7.14 -6.91 5.84
N LEU A 45 -6.15 -7.80 5.99
CA LEU A 45 -4.75 -7.51 5.67
C LEU A 45 -4.57 -7.17 4.19
N CYS A 46 -5.27 -7.90 3.32
CA CYS A 46 -5.33 -7.59 1.91
C CYS A 46 -5.74 -6.10 1.72
N VAL A 47 -6.95 -5.73 2.15
CA VAL A 47 -7.46 -4.36 1.94
C VAL A 47 -6.60 -3.30 2.62
N LYS A 48 -5.99 -3.61 3.76
CA LYS A 48 -5.12 -2.66 4.47
C LYS A 48 -3.74 -2.52 3.81
N GLY A 49 -3.25 -3.58 3.18
CA GLY A 49 -1.97 -3.62 2.46
C GLY A 49 -1.98 -2.75 1.21
N VAL A 50 -3.04 -2.81 0.40
CA VAL A 50 -3.16 -1.97 -0.81
C VAL A 50 -3.11 -0.47 -0.45
N VAL A 51 -3.85 -0.07 0.59
CA VAL A 51 -3.86 1.33 1.05
C VAL A 51 -2.47 1.78 1.53
N PHE A 52 -1.71 0.90 2.18
CA PHE A 52 -0.36 1.20 2.64
C PHE A 52 0.63 1.38 1.48
N PHE A 53 0.60 0.50 0.48
CA PHE A 53 1.50 0.59 -0.66
C PHE A 53 1.17 1.79 -1.56
N THR A 54 -0.11 2.02 -1.87
CA THR A 54 -0.56 3.20 -2.62
C THR A 54 -0.11 4.49 -1.93
N TRP A 55 -0.19 4.55 -0.59
CA TRP A 55 0.30 5.70 0.15
C TRP A 55 1.82 5.88 0.04
N TRP A 56 2.61 4.82 0.20
CA TRP A 56 4.07 4.89 0.01
C TRP A 56 4.48 5.28 -1.41
N GLN A 57 3.75 4.83 -2.43
CA GLN A 57 3.94 5.26 -3.81
C GLN A 57 3.72 6.76 -3.97
N SER A 58 2.65 7.31 -3.38
CA SER A 58 2.38 8.75 -3.42
C SER A 58 3.45 9.57 -2.70
N VAL A 59 3.93 9.12 -1.53
CA VAL A 59 5.03 9.75 -0.79
C VAL A 59 6.32 9.70 -1.62
N GLY A 60 6.61 8.56 -2.24
CA GLY A 60 7.78 8.36 -3.10
C GLY A 60 7.76 9.29 -4.32
N ILE A 61 6.65 9.35 -5.04
CA ILE A 61 6.49 10.21 -6.22
C ILE A 61 6.57 11.69 -5.85
N PHE A 62 5.91 12.11 -4.77
CA PHE A 62 6.02 13.48 -4.27
C PHE A 62 7.45 13.84 -3.86
N SER A 63 8.17 12.89 -3.24
CA SER A 63 9.58 13.06 -2.90
C SER A 63 10.47 13.16 -4.15
N LEU A 64 10.27 12.32 -5.17
CA LEU A 64 10.99 12.41 -6.45
C LEU A 64 10.73 13.74 -7.16
N ARG A 65 9.48 14.22 -7.14
CA ARG A 65 9.12 15.56 -7.64
C ARG A 65 9.89 16.64 -6.88
N SER A 66 9.92 16.57 -5.54
CA SER A 66 10.65 17.55 -4.72
C SER A 66 12.16 17.55 -4.97
N HIS A 67 12.73 16.46 -5.47
CA HIS A 67 14.14 16.38 -5.89
C HIS A 67 14.37 16.83 -7.33
N GLY A 68 13.33 17.25 -8.07
CA GLY A 68 13.44 17.77 -9.43
C GLY A 68 13.72 16.70 -10.50
N ILE A 69 13.52 15.42 -10.18
CA ILE A 69 13.75 14.31 -11.13
C ILE A 69 12.62 14.24 -12.18
N ILE A 70 11.41 14.66 -11.78
CA ILE A 70 10.24 14.76 -12.66
C ILE A 70 10.08 16.23 -13.03
N GLY A 71 10.46 16.57 -14.26
CA GLY A 71 10.29 17.89 -14.86
C GLY A 71 9.13 17.92 -15.85
N ASP A 72 8.75 19.12 -16.30
CA ASP A 72 7.69 19.31 -17.29
C ASP A 72 8.03 18.63 -18.61
N LEU A 73 7.14 17.76 -19.10
CA LEU A 73 7.32 17.04 -20.36
C LEU A 73 6.63 17.81 -21.49
N GLY A 74 7.19 18.98 -21.83
CA GLY A 74 6.70 19.83 -22.91
C GLY A 74 5.52 20.74 -22.51
N PRO A 75 4.94 21.48 -23.48
CA PRO A 75 4.01 22.59 -23.22
C PRO A 75 2.62 22.19 -22.68
N ASN A 76 2.28 20.91 -22.65
CA ASN A 76 0.94 20.41 -22.28
C ASN A 76 0.94 19.45 -21.08
N TRP A 77 2.10 19.08 -20.52
CA TRP A 77 2.21 18.12 -19.42
C TRP A 77 3.04 18.72 -18.30
N ALA A 78 2.36 19.14 -17.23
CA ALA A 78 3.05 19.58 -16.04
C ALA A 78 3.74 18.38 -15.37
N ALA A 79 4.82 18.64 -14.62
CA ALA A 79 5.46 17.63 -13.77
C ALA A 79 4.45 16.87 -12.88
N ASP A 80 3.34 17.50 -12.54
CA ASP A 80 2.27 16.96 -11.70
C ASP A 80 1.41 15.96 -12.42
N ASP A 81 1.13 16.23 -13.70
CA ASP A 81 0.36 15.33 -14.54
C ASP A 81 1.16 14.04 -14.80
N VAL A 82 2.47 14.17 -15.00
CA VAL A 82 3.39 13.02 -15.13
C VAL A 82 3.46 12.21 -13.83
N ALA A 83 3.55 12.89 -12.68
CA ALA A 83 3.57 12.26 -11.36
C ALA A 83 2.26 11.50 -11.07
N ASN A 84 1.12 12.11 -11.37
CA ASN A 84 -0.19 11.49 -11.19
C ASN A 84 -0.37 10.29 -12.13
N ALA A 85 0.00 10.42 -13.40
CA ALA A 85 -0.06 9.31 -14.36
C ALA A 85 0.81 8.12 -13.94
N LEU A 86 2.00 8.38 -13.37
CA LEU A 86 2.88 7.33 -12.84
C LEU A 86 2.27 6.66 -11.61
N GLN A 87 1.63 7.42 -10.72
CA GLN A 87 0.95 6.89 -9.55
C GLN A 87 -0.22 5.99 -9.95
N ASP A 88 -1.06 6.46 -10.88
CA ASP A 88 -2.21 5.69 -11.39
C ASP A 88 -1.76 4.38 -12.05
N TYR A 89 -0.67 4.41 -12.83
CA TYR A 89 -0.09 3.20 -13.42
C TYR A 89 0.36 2.18 -12.35
N LEU A 90 1.06 2.65 -11.31
CA LEU A 90 1.52 1.79 -10.22
C LEU A 90 0.34 1.18 -9.43
N VAL A 91 -0.70 1.98 -9.17
CA VAL A 91 -1.93 1.50 -8.51
C VAL A 91 -2.64 0.45 -9.36
N CYS A 92 -2.71 0.61 -10.68
CA CYS A 92 -3.28 -0.40 -11.57
C CYS A 92 -2.53 -1.74 -11.47
N VAL A 93 -1.20 -1.71 -11.46
CA VAL A 93 -0.36 -2.92 -11.30
C VAL A 93 -0.56 -3.55 -9.92
N GLU A 94 -0.65 -2.73 -8.88
CA GLU A 94 -0.90 -3.19 -7.51
C GLU A 94 -2.26 -3.88 -7.36
N MET A 95 -3.31 -3.30 -7.94
CA MET A 95 -4.66 -3.90 -7.95
C MET A 95 -4.70 -5.25 -8.69
N PHE A 96 -3.84 -5.47 -9.69
CA PHE A 96 -3.72 -6.77 -10.36
C PHE A 96 -3.17 -7.85 -9.41
N PHE A 97 -2.08 -7.55 -8.68
CA PHE A 97 -1.55 -8.46 -7.66
C PHE A 97 -2.56 -8.69 -6.53
N PHE A 98 -3.30 -7.63 -6.17
CA PHE A 98 -4.37 -7.72 -5.19
C PHE A 98 -5.49 -8.66 -5.61
N ALA A 99 -5.92 -8.59 -6.87
CA ALA A 99 -6.94 -9.49 -7.42
C ALA A 99 -6.48 -10.96 -7.38
N ILE A 100 -5.21 -11.21 -7.66
CA ILE A 100 -4.60 -12.54 -7.53
C ILE A 100 -4.63 -12.99 -6.07
N ALA A 101 -4.16 -12.15 -5.13
CA ALA A 101 -4.16 -12.45 -3.70
C ALA A 101 -5.58 -12.70 -3.15
N HIS A 102 -6.56 -11.91 -3.60
CA HIS A 102 -7.98 -12.07 -3.29
C HIS A 102 -8.51 -13.41 -3.82
N SER A 103 -8.15 -13.79 -5.06
CA SER A 103 -8.50 -15.08 -5.63
C SER A 103 -7.96 -16.25 -4.80
N PHE A 104 -6.73 -16.14 -4.27
CA PHE A 104 -6.16 -17.14 -3.35
C PHE A 104 -6.80 -17.14 -1.95
N THR A 105 -7.26 -15.99 -1.43
CA THR A 105 -7.91 -15.90 -0.10
C THR A 105 -9.40 -16.23 -0.10
N PHE A 106 -10.06 -16.21 -1.27
CA PHE A 106 -11.47 -16.57 -1.43
C PHE A 106 -11.69 -17.91 -2.14
N THR A 107 -10.63 -18.57 -2.61
CA THR A 107 -10.69 -19.97 -3.02
C THR A 107 -10.60 -20.85 -1.76
N HIS A 108 -11.74 -21.46 -1.39
CA HIS A 108 -12.02 -22.35 -0.24
C HIS A 108 -12.32 -21.72 1.14
#